data_AF-A0A6L3EW81-F1
#
_entry.id   AF-A0A6L3EW81-F1
#
_cell.length_a   1.000
_cell.length_b   1.000
_cell.length_c   1.000
_cell.angle_alpha   90.00
_cell.angle_beta   90.00
_cell.angle_gamma   90.00
#
_symmetry.space_group_name_H-M   'P 1'
#
loop_
_entity.id
_entity.type
_entity.pdbx_description
1 polymer ?
#
loop_
_entity_poly.entity_id
_entity_poly.type
_entity_poly.pdbx_seq_one_letter_code
_entity_poly.pdbx_strand_id
1 'polypeptide(L)'
;MRIDELNLAAFGPFTDRVLAFGETGLHIVYGPNEAGKSSALRGLKALLYGIDERTLDNFLHANDKLRIRGFLSTNDGQELAFIRRKGRKNTLLTSDGESLDEQALTPFLQGVTAELFETLFGIDHQALVHGGQEILEQKGEVGQALFSAALGSHALHAVLAELDVEADGLFRPRGSTQTINSALKSYADLNKEVRECSLSSREWDEHRRALGRTTKELQKIQSELTDNRIEVNRLQRIQRVLPKLARRRELYQELELLSDVIVLPDDFTDRRQQAVHALETAQVIVGKATPR
;
A
#
# COMPACT_ATOMS: atom_id res chain seq x y z
N MET A 1 -20.50 -6.30 49.89
CA MET A 1 -19.86 -6.30 51.23
C MET A 1 -20.23 -5.03 51.98
N ARG A 2 -20.50 -5.14 53.27
CA ARG A 2 -20.62 -4.02 54.21
C ARG A 2 -19.63 -4.22 55.35
N ILE A 3 -18.98 -3.14 55.77
CA ILE A 3 -18.12 -3.12 56.96
C ILE A 3 -18.95 -2.53 58.08
N ASP A 4 -19.25 -3.34 59.10
CA ASP A 4 -20.07 -2.92 60.24
C ASP A 4 -19.19 -2.37 61.37
N GLU A 5 -18.03 -2.98 61.60
CA GLU A 5 -17.07 -2.52 62.61
C GLU A 5 -15.62 -2.70 62.15
N LEU A 6 -14.80 -1.69 62.40
CA LEU A 6 -13.35 -1.76 62.32
C LEU A 6 -12.76 -1.43 63.70
N ASN A 7 -12.14 -2.41 64.34
CA ASN A 7 -11.45 -2.24 65.62
C ASN A 7 -9.93 -2.33 65.43
N LEU A 8 -9.26 -1.20 65.56
CA LEU A 8 -7.81 -1.07 65.54
C LEU A 8 -7.27 -1.36 66.94
N ALA A 9 -7.27 -2.66 67.30
CA ALA A 9 -6.89 -3.14 68.63
C ALA A 9 -5.44 -2.79 69.00
N ALA A 10 -4.52 -3.03 68.07
CA ALA A 10 -3.12 -2.61 68.18
C ALA A 10 -2.58 -2.38 66.76
N PHE A 11 -2.69 -1.16 66.25
CA PHE A 11 -2.24 -0.82 64.89
C PHE A 11 -1.97 0.67 64.74
N GLY A 12 -0.79 1.03 64.23
CA GLY A 12 -0.38 2.41 64.04
C GLY A 12 -0.45 3.20 65.35
N PRO A 13 -1.13 4.37 65.39
CA PRO A 13 -1.26 5.18 66.60
C PRO A 13 -2.34 4.67 67.58
N PHE A 14 -3.07 3.61 67.22
CA PHE A 14 -4.29 3.20 67.91
C PHE A 14 -4.04 2.08 68.92
N THR A 15 -4.74 2.17 70.05
CA THR A 15 -4.88 1.11 71.06
C THR A 15 -6.37 0.95 71.34
N ASP A 16 -6.94 -0.18 70.96
CA ASP A 16 -8.37 -0.52 71.09
C ASP A 16 -9.32 0.58 70.58
N ARG A 17 -9.02 1.14 69.39
CA ARG A 17 -9.87 2.15 68.77
C ARG A 17 -10.93 1.48 67.88
N VAL A 18 -12.19 1.62 68.26
CA VAL A 18 -13.33 1.11 67.50
C VAL A 18 -13.93 2.20 66.60
N LEU A 19 -14.16 1.85 65.33
CA LEU A 19 -14.94 2.60 64.36
C LEU A 19 -16.17 1.76 64.01
N ALA A 20 -17.31 2.10 64.61
CA ALA A 20 -18.59 1.46 64.32
C ALA A 20 -19.27 2.19 63.16
N PHE A 21 -19.51 1.48 62.07
CA PHE A 21 -20.25 1.97 60.91
C PHE A 21 -21.70 1.50 61.10
N GLY A 22 -22.59 2.44 61.39
CA GLY A 22 -24.00 2.15 61.68
C GLY A 22 -24.80 1.76 60.44
N GLU A 23 -26.01 2.30 60.32
CA GLU A 23 -26.88 2.02 59.18
C GLU A 23 -26.27 2.49 57.84
N THR A 24 -26.73 1.88 56.75
CA THR A 24 -26.25 2.16 55.40
C THR A 24 -26.32 3.65 55.06
N GLY A 25 -25.20 4.23 54.65
CA GLY A 25 -25.15 5.63 54.23
C GLY A 25 -23.72 6.16 54.12
N LEU A 26 -23.60 7.49 54.16
CA LEU A 26 -22.32 8.17 54.18
C LEU A 26 -21.79 8.26 55.61
N HIS A 27 -20.67 7.60 55.89
CA HIS A 27 -19.95 7.72 57.15
C HIS A 27 -18.77 8.67 57.00
N ILE A 28 -18.64 9.64 57.90
CA ILE A 28 -17.52 10.60 57.91
C ILE A 28 -16.67 10.35 59.15
N VAL A 29 -15.45 9.87 58.95
CA VAL A 29 -14.43 9.77 60.01
C VAL A 29 -13.58 11.04 59.98
N TYR A 30 -13.71 11.89 60.99
CA TYR A 30 -13.00 13.16 61.07
C TYR A 30 -12.19 13.27 62.36
N GLY A 31 -11.22 14.19 62.33
CA GLY A 31 -10.36 14.48 63.47
C GLY A 31 -9.24 15.44 63.06
N PRO A 32 -8.45 15.93 64.02
CA PRO A 32 -7.29 16.79 63.76
C PRO A 32 -6.28 16.17 62.78
N ASN A 33 -5.36 16.99 62.28
CA ASN A 33 -4.17 16.46 61.61
C ASN A 33 -3.45 15.49 62.55
N GLU A 34 -2.84 14.46 61.97
CA GLU A 34 -2.11 13.41 62.72
C GLU A 34 -2.95 12.53 63.65
N ALA A 35 -4.29 12.71 63.68
CA ALA A 35 -5.21 11.83 64.43
C ALA A 35 -5.29 10.38 63.91
N GLY A 36 -4.46 10.00 62.94
CA GLY A 36 -4.38 8.63 62.42
C GLY A 36 -5.39 8.27 61.33
N LYS A 37 -6.05 9.22 60.67
CA LYS A 37 -7.05 8.95 59.61
C LYS A 37 -6.49 8.08 58.48
N SER A 38 -5.33 8.44 57.94
CA SER A 38 -4.65 7.62 56.92
C SER A 38 -4.18 6.27 57.47
N SER A 39 -3.84 6.19 58.76
CA SER A 39 -3.50 4.91 59.42
C SER A 39 -4.72 4.01 59.60
N ALA A 40 -5.91 4.58 59.82
CA ALA A 40 -7.15 3.82 59.88
C ALA A 40 -7.51 3.20 58.52
N LEU A 41 -7.30 3.95 57.43
CA LEU A 41 -7.49 3.44 56.07
C LEU A 41 -6.50 2.30 55.75
N ARG A 42 -5.22 2.45 56.11
CA ARG A 42 -4.22 1.38 55.99
C ARG A 42 -4.57 0.17 56.87
N GLY A 43 -5.13 0.42 58.05
CA GLY A 43 -5.64 -0.63 58.93
C GLY A 43 -6.82 -1.39 58.32
N LEU A 44 -7.72 -0.70 57.62
CA LEU A 44 -8.81 -1.34 56.88
C LEU A 44 -8.27 -2.23 55.74
N LYS A 45 -7.34 -1.73 54.93
CA LYS A 45 -6.65 -2.54 53.92
C LYS A 45 -6.02 -3.78 54.57
N ALA A 46 -5.29 -3.57 55.67
CA ALA A 46 -4.58 -4.63 56.35
C ALA A 46 -5.52 -5.68 56.99
N LEU A 47 -6.71 -5.27 57.44
CA LEU A 47 -7.75 -6.18 57.89
C LEU A 47 -8.18 -7.13 56.76
N LEU A 48 -8.47 -6.57 55.57
CA LEU A 48 -8.99 -7.32 54.43
C LEU A 48 -7.93 -8.21 53.77
N TYR A 49 -6.72 -7.68 53.54
CA TYR A 49 -5.69 -8.33 52.71
C TYR A 49 -4.45 -8.80 53.49
N GLY A 50 -4.39 -8.50 54.79
CA GLY A 50 -3.25 -8.84 55.64
C GLY A 50 -2.31 -7.66 55.91
N ILE A 51 -1.57 -7.77 57.00
CA ILE A 51 -0.59 -6.76 57.40
C ILE A 51 0.74 -7.03 56.68
N ASP A 52 1.25 -6.03 55.96
CA ASP A 52 2.50 -6.12 55.24
C ASP A 52 3.68 -6.55 56.13
N GLU A 53 4.55 -7.38 55.54
CA GLU A 53 5.77 -7.85 56.21
C GLU A 53 6.61 -6.67 56.68
N ARG A 54 6.77 -5.67 55.81
CA ARG A 54 7.35 -4.36 56.13
C ARG A 54 6.21 -3.36 56.31
N THR A 55 5.86 -3.09 57.56
CA THR A 55 4.85 -2.09 57.91
C THR A 55 5.48 -0.98 58.72
N LEU A 56 5.04 0.25 58.45
CA LEU A 56 5.38 1.43 59.26
C LEU A 56 4.42 1.60 60.44
N ASP A 57 3.36 0.79 60.55
CA ASP A 57 2.32 0.90 61.60
C ASP A 57 2.66 0.19 62.91
N ASN A 58 3.93 -0.18 63.10
CA ASN A 58 4.44 -0.85 64.30
C ASN A 58 5.21 0.09 65.25
N PHE A 59 5.08 1.41 65.08
CA PHE A 59 5.84 2.38 65.88
C PHE A 59 5.42 2.41 67.36
N LEU A 60 4.16 2.11 67.68
CA LEU A 60 3.65 2.03 69.05
C LEU A 60 3.60 0.60 69.58
N HIS A 61 3.26 -0.36 68.72
CA HIS A 61 3.04 -1.76 69.06
C HIS A 61 4.02 -2.67 68.32
N ALA A 62 4.65 -3.60 69.05
CA ALA A 62 5.55 -4.58 68.45
C ALA A 62 4.82 -5.46 67.42
N ASN A 63 5.55 -5.97 66.42
CA ASN A 63 4.99 -6.70 65.28
C ASN A 63 4.11 -7.90 65.69
N ASP A 64 4.47 -8.61 66.76
CA ASP A 64 3.75 -9.77 67.30
C ASP A 64 2.43 -9.39 67.99
N LYS A 65 2.30 -8.12 68.41
CA LYS A 65 1.11 -7.57 69.06
C LYS A 65 0.14 -6.92 68.08
N LEU A 66 0.54 -6.69 66.83
CA LEU A 66 -0.32 -6.04 65.85
C LEU A 66 -1.58 -6.87 65.60
N ARG A 67 -2.73 -6.26 65.87
CA ARG A 67 -4.05 -6.88 65.75
C ARG A 67 -5.09 -5.87 65.28
N ILE A 68 -5.91 -6.30 64.34
CA ILE A 68 -7.06 -5.54 63.82
C ILE A 68 -8.24 -6.49 63.84
N ARG A 69 -9.41 -6.04 64.32
CA ARG A 69 -10.64 -6.84 64.29
C ARG A 69 -11.62 -6.20 63.33
N GLY A 70 -12.38 -7.04 62.65
CA GLY A 70 -13.37 -6.65 61.67
C GLY A 70 -14.67 -7.38 61.90
N PHE A 71 -15.77 -6.67 61.65
CA PHE A 71 -17.09 -7.25 61.49
C PHE A 71 -17.65 -6.86 60.13
N LEU A 72 -17.89 -7.86 59.28
CA LEU A 72 -18.37 -7.68 57.92
C LEU A 72 -19.70 -8.40 57.73
N SER A 73 -20.56 -7.84 56.90
CA SER A 73 -21.80 -8.45 56.47
C SER A 73 -21.96 -8.44 54.94
N THR A 74 -22.72 -9.39 54.40
CA THR A 74 -23.18 -9.38 53.00
C THR A 74 -24.65 -9.02 52.92
N ASN A 75 -25.11 -8.59 51.75
CA ASN A 75 -26.53 -8.34 51.51
C ASN A 75 -27.38 -9.62 51.61
N ASP A 76 -26.74 -10.79 51.46
CA ASP A 76 -27.35 -12.11 51.60
C ASP A 76 -27.43 -12.58 53.06
N GLY A 77 -27.05 -11.72 54.02
CA GLY A 77 -27.17 -11.98 55.46
C GLY A 77 -26.03 -12.81 56.07
N GLN A 78 -24.93 -13.05 55.35
CA GLN A 78 -23.74 -13.67 55.96
C GLN A 78 -22.99 -12.64 56.78
N GLU A 79 -22.59 -13.02 57.99
CA GLU A 79 -21.82 -12.18 58.90
C GLU A 79 -20.50 -12.87 59.26
N LEU A 80 -19.43 -12.09 59.37
CA LEU A 80 -18.11 -12.60 59.75
C LEU A 80 -17.42 -11.63 60.71
N ALA A 81 -17.22 -12.08 61.94
CA ALA A 81 -16.36 -11.45 62.92
C ALA A 81 -15.00 -12.15 62.93
N PHE A 82 -13.92 -11.38 62.76
CA PHE A 82 -12.58 -11.95 62.68
C PHE A 82 -11.51 -11.00 63.19
N ILE A 83 -10.33 -11.57 63.45
CA ILE A 83 -9.14 -10.85 63.88
C ILE A 83 -8.03 -11.13 62.87
N ARG A 84 -7.40 -10.07 62.38
CA ARG A 84 -6.16 -10.14 61.61
C ARG A 84 -4.98 -9.86 62.53
N ARG A 85 -4.03 -10.79 62.56
CA ARG A 85 -2.70 -10.58 63.16
C ARG A 85 -1.62 -10.47 62.09
N LYS A 86 -0.48 -9.90 62.45
CA LYS A 86 0.70 -9.92 61.58
C LYS A 86 1.34 -11.30 61.57
N GLY A 87 1.69 -11.79 60.39
CA GLY A 87 2.37 -13.06 60.19
C GLY A 87 2.42 -13.46 58.72
N ARG A 88 3.13 -14.54 58.39
CA ARG A 88 3.20 -15.08 57.02
C ARG A 88 2.18 -16.20 56.74
N LYS A 89 1.68 -16.85 57.79
CA LYS A 89 0.70 -17.95 57.72
C LYS A 89 -0.28 -17.83 58.89
N ASN A 90 -1.51 -18.29 58.70
CA ASN A 90 -2.54 -18.33 59.75
C ASN A 90 -2.71 -16.94 60.40
N THR A 91 -2.92 -15.92 59.57
CA THR A 91 -3.04 -14.51 59.98
C THR A 91 -4.47 -14.12 60.30
N LEU A 92 -5.44 -14.84 59.74
CA LEU A 92 -6.87 -14.67 60.00
C LEU A 92 -7.28 -15.58 61.15
N LEU A 93 -7.93 -15.01 62.15
CA LEU A 93 -8.36 -15.72 63.35
C LEU A 93 -9.85 -15.46 63.62
N THR A 94 -10.52 -16.42 64.25
CA THR A 94 -11.85 -16.24 64.82
C THR A 94 -11.80 -15.35 66.07
N SER A 95 -12.97 -14.92 66.55
CA SER A 95 -13.09 -14.18 67.82
C SER A 95 -12.51 -14.94 69.02
N ASP A 96 -12.53 -16.27 68.98
CA ASP A 96 -12.00 -17.17 70.02
C ASP A 96 -10.49 -17.43 69.87
N GLY A 97 -9.87 -16.93 68.78
CA GLY A 97 -8.43 -17.02 68.54
C GLY A 97 -7.98 -18.24 67.74
N GLU A 98 -8.90 -19.02 67.19
CA GLU A 98 -8.59 -20.14 66.29
C GLU A 98 -8.26 -19.64 64.88
N SER A 99 -7.43 -20.38 64.13
CA SER A 99 -7.07 -19.97 62.76
C SER A 99 -8.23 -20.20 61.79
N LEU A 100 -8.54 -19.19 60.99
CA LEU A 100 -9.49 -19.25 59.89
C LEU A 100 -8.76 -19.37 58.54
N ASP A 101 -9.36 -20.08 57.59
CA ASP A 101 -8.86 -20.09 56.21
C ASP A 101 -9.08 -18.72 55.57
N GLU A 102 -8.09 -18.25 54.79
CA GLU A 102 -8.21 -16.99 54.05
C GLU A 102 -9.39 -17.02 53.06
N GLN A 103 -9.77 -18.22 52.59
CA GLN A 103 -10.95 -18.41 51.74
C GLN A 103 -12.25 -17.92 52.38
N ALA A 104 -12.32 -17.80 53.70
CA ALA A 104 -13.49 -17.28 54.41
C ALA A 104 -13.84 -15.83 54.02
N LEU A 105 -12.88 -15.05 53.50
CA LEU A 105 -13.12 -13.68 53.03
C LEU A 105 -13.56 -13.61 51.57
N THR A 106 -13.42 -14.69 50.80
CA THR A 106 -13.79 -14.74 49.37
C THR A 106 -15.23 -14.27 49.10
N PRO A 107 -16.26 -14.71 49.86
CA PRO A 107 -17.64 -14.27 49.64
C PRO A 107 -17.84 -12.77 49.89
N PHE A 108 -17.02 -12.17 50.75
CA PHE A 108 -17.09 -10.75 51.11
C PHE A 108 -16.33 -9.90 50.08
N LEU A 109 -15.15 -10.32 49.64
CA LEU A 109 -14.31 -9.54 48.73
C LEU A 109 -14.76 -9.61 47.27
N GLN A 110 -15.50 -10.65 46.86
CA GLN A 110 -16.08 -10.80 45.52
C GLN A 110 -15.05 -10.59 44.37
N GLY A 111 -13.80 -11.01 44.57
CA GLY A 111 -12.73 -10.89 43.58
C GLY A 111 -11.98 -9.54 43.57
N VAL A 112 -12.27 -8.63 44.49
CA VAL A 112 -11.52 -7.36 44.63
C VAL A 112 -10.15 -7.63 45.26
N THR A 113 -9.09 -7.44 44.49
CA THR A 113 -7.70 -7.62 44.96
C THR A 113 -7.22 -6.44 45.82
N ALA A 114 -6.09 -6.61 46.50
CA ALA A 114 -5.50 -5.56 47.34
C ALA A 114 -5.11 -4.33 46.50
N GLU A 115 -4.55 -4.54 45.31
CA GLU A 115 -4.17 -3.47 44.39
C GLU A 115 -5.42 -2.72 43.93
N LEU A 116 -6.47 -3.44 43.54
CA LEU A 116 -7.74 -2.85 43.11
C LEU A 116 -8.40 -2.04 44.22
N PHE A 117 -8.33 -2.54 45.47
CA PHE A 117 -8.82 -1.82 46.63
C PHE A 117 -8.12 -0.47 46.80
N GLU A 118 -6.79 -0.42 46.75
CA GLU A 118 -6.03 0.83 46.89
C GLU A 118 -6.32 1.84 45.78
N THR A 119 -6.51 1.36 44.55
CA THR A 119 -6.77 2.25 43.41
C THR A 119 -8.18 2.82 43.41
N LEU A 120 -9.21 2.03 43.78
CA LEU A 120 -10.61 2.42 43.57
C LEU A 120 -11.41 2.72 44.85
N PHE A 121 -11.07 2.08 45.97
CA PHE A 121 -11.87 2.14 47.20
C PHE A 121 -11.13 2.81 48.36
N GLY A 122 -9.83 2.55 48.49
CA GLY A 122 -8.94 3.06 49.53
C GLY A 122 -8.12 4.27 49.08
N ILE A 123 -8.76 5.21 48.39
CA ILE A 123 -8.09 6.33 47.76
C ILE A 123 -7.52 7.27 48.83
N ASP A 124 -6.20 7.33 48.92
CA ASP A 124 -5.50 8.33 49.74
C ASP A 124 -5.03 9.53 48.90
N HIS A 125 -4.45 10.52 49.57
CA HIS A 125 -3.99 11.72 48.88
C HIS A 125 -2.87 11.45 47.86
N GLN A 126 -1.98 10.49 48.13
CA GLN A 126 -0.88 10.16 47.23
C GLN A 126 -1.39 9.41 46.00
N ALA A 127 -2.34 8.47 46.20
CA ALA A 127 -3.03 7.76 45.14
C ALA A 127 -3.78 8.71 44.20
N LEU A 128 -4.44 9.76 44.72
CA LEU A 128 -5.08 10.79 43.89
C LEU A 128 -4.09 11.54 43.01
N VAL A 129 -2.94 11.92 43.57
CA VAL A 129 -1.90 12.64 42.82
C VAL A 129 -1.29 11.73 41.75
N HIS A 130 -0.98 10.48 42.10
CA HIS A 130 -0.40 9.52 41.18
C HIS A 130 -1.36 9.14 40.05
N GLY A 131 -2.60 8.80 40.37
CA GLY A 131 -3.63 8.50 39.36
C GLY A 131 -3.92 9.71 38.46
N GLY A 132 -3.86 10.94 38.99
CA GLY A 132 -3.95 12.15 38.18
C GLY A 132 -2.80 12.31 37.18
N GLN A 133 -1.57 11.94 37.57
CA GLN A 133 -0.41 11.94 36.68
C GLN A 133 -0.51 10.84 35.60
N GLU A 134 -0.92 9.62 35.97
CA GLU A 134 -1.09 8.52 35.00
C GLU A 134 -2.15 8.83 33.93
N ILE A 135 -3.25 9.50 34.31
CA ILE A 135 -4.27 9.97 33.37
C ILE A 135 -3.69 11.01 32.40
N LEU A 136 -2.85 11.93 32.90
CA LEU A 136 -2.22 12.98 32.08
C LEU A 136 -1.16 12.42 31.12
N GLU A 137 -0.46 11.36 31.51
CA GLU A 137 0.63 10.79 30.72
C GLU A 137 0.17 9.93 29.54
N GLN A 138 -1.15 9.80 29.30
CA GLN A 138 -1.76 8.96 28.23
C GLN A 138 -1.24 7.51 28.20
N LYS A 139 -0.57 7.09 29.26
CA LYS A 139 -0.02 5.75 29.40
C LYS A 139 -0.98 4.92 30.22
N GLY A 140 -1.74 4.12 29.49
CA GLY A 140 -1.83 2.73 29.87
C GLY A 140 -2.95 2.33 30.82
N GLU A 141 -2.78 1.09 31.25
CA GLU A 141 -3.73 0.13 31.78
C GLU A 141 -4.61 0.64 32.93
N VAL A 142 -4.27 1.76 33.57
CA VAL A 142 -5.05 2.37 34.66
C VAL A 142 -6.34 3.02 34.17
N GLY A 143 -6.30 3.71 33.02
CA GLY A 143 -7.52 4.22 32.38
C GLY A 143 -8.44 3.08 31.94
N GLN A 144 -7.85 2.01 31.40
CA GLN A 144 -8.59 0.78 31.09
C GLN A 144 -9.14 0.09 32.33
N ALA A 145 -8.39 0.01 33.43
CA ALA A 145 -8.83 -0.59 34.69
C ALA A 145 -10.01 0.16 35.32
N LEU A 146 -9.99 1.50 35.28
CA LEU A 146 -11.10 2.36 35.70
C LEU A 146 -12.37 2.11 34.87
N PHE A 147 -12.26 1.97 33.55
CA PHE A 147 -13.39 1.64 32.67
C PHE A 147 -13.85 0.17 32.80
N SER A 148 -12.91 -0.78 32.95
CA SER A 148 -13.15 -2.22 33.10
C SER A 148 -13.84 -2.55 34.43
N ALA A 149 -13.52 -1.84 35.52
CA ALA A 149 -14.19 -1.99 36.82
C ALA A 149 -15.64 -1.50 36.80
N ALA A 150 -15.95 -0.50 35.97
CA ALA A 150 -17.31 0.02 35.83
C ALA A 150 -18.21 -0.81 34.89
N LEU A 151 -17.63 -1.62 33.98
CA LEU A 151 -18.36 -2.26 32.87
C LEU A 151 -18.27 -3.79 32.81
N GLY A 152 -17.52 -4.45 33.72
CA GLY A 152 -17.34 -5.90 33.69
C GLY A 152 -16.09 -6.28 32.90
N SER A 153 -15.02 -6.54 33.64
CA SER A 153 -13.61 -6.56 33.22
C SER A 153 -13.22 -7.54 32.11
N HIS A 154 -14.01 -8.58 31.83
CA HIS A 154 -13.61 -9.61 30.86
C HIS A 154 -13.99 -9.30 29.41
N ALA A 155 -15.11 -8.60 29.19
CA ALA A 155 -15.62 -8.38 27.84
C ALA A 155 -14.79 -7.34 27.07
N LEU A 156 -14.38 -6.25 27.73
CA LEU A 156 -13.66 -5.15 27.08
C LEU A 156 -12.23 -5.55 26.67
N HIS A 157 -11.52 -6.28 27.52
CA HIS A 157 -10.18 -6.78 27.18
C HIS A 157 -10.23 -7.80 26.03
N ALA A 158 -11.25 -8.65 25.97
CA ALA A 158 -11.44 -9.58 24.85
C ALA A 158 -11.66 -8.82 23.53
N VAL A 159 -12.54 -7.81 23.53
CA VAL A 159 -12.81 -6.99 22.34
C VAL A 159 -11.57 -6.22 21.90
N LEU A 160 -10.80 -5.63 22.82
CA LEU A 160 -9.56 -4.94 22.48
C LEU A 160 -8.52 -5.89 21.88
N ALA A 161 -8.37 -7.09 22.45
CA ALA A 161 -7.47 -8.10 21.91
C ALA A 161 -7.90 -8.58 20.50
N GLU A 162 -9.22 -8.74 20.26
CA GLU A 162 -9.74 -9.04 18.93
C GLU A 162 -9.43 -7.93 17.93
N LEU A 163 -9.62 -6.67 18.31
CA LEU A 163 -9.30 -5.50 17.47
C LEU A 163 -7.80 -5.41 17.17
N ASP A 164 -6.93 -5.71 18.15
CA ASP A 164 -5.49 -5.74 17.94
C ASP A 164 -5.08 -6.85 16.96
N VAL A 165 -5.68 -8.04 17.07
CA VAL A 165 -5.45 -9.15 16.13
C VAL A 165 -5.93 -8.80 14.72
N GLU A 166 -7.11 -8.17 14.59
CA GLU A 166 -7.64 -7.73 13.30
C GLU A 166 -6.75 -6.65 12.67
N ALA A 167 -6.33 -5.65 13.45
CA ALA A 167 -5.41 -4.60 13.02
C ALA A 167 -4.08 -5.19 12.56
N ASP A 168 -3.52 -6.14 13.31
CA ASP A 168 -2.28 -6.84 12.97
C ASP A 168 -2.39 -7.72 11.72
N GLY A 169 -3.57 -8.27 11.45
CA GLY A 169 -3.88 -8.98 10.21
C GLY A 169 -3.94 -8.04 9.00
N LEU A 170 -4.46 -6.83 9.19
CA LEU A 170 -4.59 -5.82 8.15
C LEU A 170 -3.26 -5.15 7.80
N PHE A 171 -2.48 -4.73 8.81
CA PHE A 171 -1.25 -3.98 8.60
C PHE A 171 -0.24 -4.13 9.74
N ARG A 172 1.03 -4.38 9.38
CA ARG A 172 2.17 -4.23 10.29
C ARG A 172 3.28 -3.43 9.61
N PRO A 173 3.93 -2.46 10.29
CA PRO A 173 4.98 -1.64 9.68
C PRO A 173 6.16 -2.42 9.09
N ARG A 174 6.47 -3.59 9.66
CA ARG A 174 7.56 -4.48 9.21
C ARG A 174 7.09 -5.81 8.63
N GLY A 175 5.78 -6.04 8.57
CA GLY A 175 5.23 -7.29 8.05
C GLY A 175 5.00 -7.20 6.55
N SER A 176 5.25 -8.28 5.80
CA SER A 176 5.04 -8.29 4.33
C SER A 176 3.80 -9.08 3.90
N THR A 177 3.23 -9.89 4.79
CA THR A 177 2.15 -10.85 4.49
C THR A 177 0.76 -10.31 4.79
N GLN A 178 0.65 -9.20 5.52
CA GLN A 178 -0.62 -8.56 5.86
C GLN A 178 -1.38 -8.09 4.62
N THR A 179 -2.70 -8.05 4.71
CA THR A 179 -3.60 -7.78 3.58
C THR A 179 -3.27 -6.47 2.87
N ILE A 180 -3.00 -5.39 3.62
CA ILE A 180 -2.67 -4.09 3.02
C ILE A 180 -1.28 -4.11 2.37
N ASN A 181 -0.28 -4.72 3.02
CA ASN A 181 1.09 -4.74 2.51
C ASN A 181 1.23 -5.62 1.26
N SER A 182 0.53 -6.76 1.23
CA SER A 182 0.42 -7.60 0.02
C SER A 182 -0.28 -6.87 -1.13
N ALA A 183 -1.38 -6.17 -0.86
CA ALA A 183 -2.07 -5.36 -1.88
C ALA A 183 -1.19 -4.23 -2.42
N LEU A 184 -0.43 -3.54 -1.56
CA LEU A 184 0.53 -2.51 -1.96
C LEU A 184 1.64 -3.08 -2.85
N LYS A 185 2.14 -4.27 -2.52
CA LYS A 185 3.14 -4.97 -3.34
C LYS A 185 2.57 -5.31 -4.72
N SER A 186 1.39 -5.94 -4.77
CA SER A 186 0.72 -6.26 -6.04
C SER A 186 0.42 -5.01 -6.87
N TYR A 187 0.03 -3.90 -6.24
CA TYR A 187 -0.17 -2.63 -6.92
C TYR A 187 1.13 -2.06 -7.52
N ALA A 188 2.25 -2.16 -6.79
CA ALA A 188 3.54 -1.74 -7.29
C ALA A 188 4.01 -2.59 -8.48
N ASP A 189 3.83 -3.92 -8.39
CA ASP A 189 4.16 -4.86 -9.45
C ASP A 189 3.32 -4.60 -10.72
N LEU A 190 2.00 -4.44 -10.57
CA LEU A 190 1.10 -4.11 -11.68
C LEU A 190 1.43 -2.75 -12.31
N ASN A 191 1.76 -1.74 -11.52
CA ASN A 191 2.20 -0.45 -12.07
C ASN A 191 3.52 -0.55 -12.83
N LYS A 192 4.42 -1.43 -12.39
CA LYS A 192 5.67 -1.70 -13.10
C LYS A 192 5.38 -2.36 -14.43
N GLU A 193 4.51 -3.37 -14.46
CA GLU A 193 4.07 -4.05 -15.68
C GLU A 193 3.39 -3.08 -16.65
N VAL A 194 2.49 -2.22 -16.16
CA VAL A 194 1.87 -1.17 -16.98
C VAL A 194 2.93 -0.25 -17.58
N ARG A 195 3.94 0.17 -16.81
CA ARG A 195 5.03 1.02 -17.32
C ARG A 195 5.90 0.30 -18.34
N GLU A 196 6.21 -0.98 -18.13
CA GLU A 196 7.02 -1.80 -19.04
C GLU A 196 6.28 -2.09 -20.36
N CYS A 197 4.97 -2.31 -20.30
CA CYS A 197 4.14 -2.57 -21.48
C CYS A 197 3.65 -1.29 -22.17
N SER A 198 3.63 -0.15 -21.48
CA SER A 198 3.27 1.13 -22.08
C SER A 198 4.46 1.75 -22.81
N LEU A 199 4.31 2.07 -24.09
CA LEU A 199 5.21 3.04 -24.71
C LEU A 199 4.91 4.41 -24.10
N SER A 200 5.96 5.15 -23.76
CA SER A 200 5.76 6.55 -23.38
C SER A 200 5.14 7.29 -24.57
N SER A 201 4.24 8.23 -24.29
CA SER A 201 3.62 9.07 -25.33
C SER A 201 4.68 9.75 -26.21
N ARG A 202 5.86 10.02 -25.66
CA ARG A 202 7.00 10.62 -26.37
C ARG A 202 7.62 9.65 -27.37
N GLU A 203 7.94 8.42 -26.96
CA GLU A 203 8.51 7.40 -27.86
C GLU A 203 7.53 7.06 -28.99
N TRP A 204 6.23 6.96 -28.67
CA TRP A 204 5.20 6.78 -29.69
C TRP A 204 5.18 7.92 -30.70
N ASP A 205 5.21 9.18 -30.23
CA ASP A 205 5.24 10.35 -31.12
C ASP A 205 6.53 10.43 -31.94
N GLU A 206 7.68 10.06 -31.36
CA GLU A 206 8.95 9.99 -32.07
C GLU A 206 8.90 8.93 -33.17
N HIS A 207 8.43 7.72 -32.88
CA HIS A 207 8.25 6.67 -33.87
C HIS A 207 7.24 7.05 -34.96
N ARG A 208 6.12 7.68 -34.60
CA ARG A 208 5.11 8.16 -35.56
C ARG A 208 5.69 9.24 -36.49
N ARG A 209 6.48 10.16 -35.95
CA ARG A 209 7.17 11.19 -36.75
C ARG A 209 8.24 10.58 -37.65
N ALA A 210 9.01 9.62 -37.14
CA ALA A 210 10.00 8.89 -37.94
C ALA A 210 9.33 8.16 -39.11
N LEU A 211 8.28 7.38 -38.85
CA LEU A 211 7.49 6.71 -39.88
C LEU A 211 6.98 7.70 -40.94
N GLY A 212 6.44 8.85 -40.50
CA GLY A 212 5.96 9.90 -41.40
C GLY A 212 7.05 10.55 -42.26
N ARG A 213 8.28 10.68 -41.75
CA ARG A 213 9.43 11.17 -42.53
C ARG A 213 9.87 10.14 -43.56
N THR A 214 10.08 8.90 -43.12
CA THR A 214 10.56 7.81 -43.98
C THR A 214 9.56 7.46 -45.08
N THR A 215 8.25 7.52 -44.81
CA THR A 215 7.23 7.32 -45.85
C THR A 215 7.21 8.44 -46.89
N LYS A 216 7.40 9.71 -46.48
CA LYS A 216 7.52 10.84 -47.41
C LYS A 216 8.78 10.74 -48.27
N GLU A 217 9.91 10.38 -47.66
CA GLU A 217 11.17 10.15 -48.38
C GLU A 217 11.02 9.01 -49.40
N LEU A 218 10.38 7.90 -48.99
CA LEU A 218 10.11 6.78 -49.87
C LEU A 218 9.22 7.19 -51.07
N GLN A 219 8.16 7.96 -50.84
CA GLN A 219 7.33 8.49 -51.92
C GLN A 219 8.12 9.38 -52.88
N LYS A 220 8.96 10.28 -52.36
CA LYS A 220 9.80 11.15 -53.18
C LYS A 220 10.79 10.35 -54.05
N ILE A 221 11.47 9.37 -53.46
CA ILE A 221 12.40 8.51 -54.20
C ILE A 221 11.64 7.70 -55.27
N GLN A 222 10.44 7.22 -54.98
CA GLN A 222 9.61 6.51 -55.95
C GLN A 222 9.19 7.41 -57.12
N SER A 223 8.81 8.67 -56.88
CA SER A 223 8.50 9.61 -57.97
C SER A 223 9.74 9.89 -58.81
N GLU A 224 10.88 10.19 -58.19
CA GLU A 224 12.14 10.45 -58.89
C GLU A 224 12.59 9.25 -59.73
N LEU A 225 12.44 8.03 -59.20
CA LEU A 225 12.72 6.80 -59.93
C LEU A 225 11.82 6.64 -61.17
N THR A 226 10.54 7.02 -61.03
CA THR A 226 9.58 6.93 -62.12
C THR A 226 9.91 7.93 -63.23
N ASP A 227 10.22 9.18 -62.87
CA ASP A 227 10.61 10.24 -63.80
C ASP A 227 11.92 9.88 -64.53
N ASN A 228 12.91 9.39 -63.78
CA ASN A 228 14.17 8.94 -64.37
C ASN A 228 13.97 7.77 -65.34
N ARG A 229 13.06 6.83 -65.06
CA ARG A 229 12.73 5.74 -65.99
C ARG A 229 12.07 6.26 -67.26
N ILE A 230 11.18 7.26 -67.17
CA ILE A 230 10.58 7.90 -68.34
C ILE A 230 11.67 8.55 -69.19
N GLU A 231 12.59 9.28 -68.57
CA GLU A 231 13.65 9.99 -69.28
C GLU A 231 14.65 9.02 -69.94
N VAL A 232 15.04 7.94 -69.24
CA VAL A 232 15.87 6.87 -69.82
C VAL A 232 15.19 6.27 -71.05
N ASN A 233 13.90 5.94 -70.98
CA ASN A 233 13.16 5.42 -72.12
C ASN A 233 13.10 6.41 -73.28
N ARG A 234 12.93 7.71 -73.00
CA ARG A 234 12.94 8.78 -74.02
C ARG A 234 14.29 8.85 -74.73
N LEU A 235 15.38 8.90 -73.97
CA LEU A 235 16.74 8.98 -74.50
C LEU A 235 17.11 7.72 -75.28
N GLN A 236 16.72 6.53 -74.82
CA GLN A 236 16.91 5.28 -75.56
C GLN A 236 16.14 5.27 -76.89
N ARG A 237 14.90 5.78 -76.92
CA ARG A 237 14.14 5.94 -78.17
C ARG A 237 14.84 6.89 -79.14
N ILE A 238 15.32 8.04 -78.66
CA ILE A 238 16.07 8.99 -79.48
C ILE A 238 17.33 8.32 -80.04
N GLN A 239 18.14 7.69 -79.18
CA GLN A 239 19.36 6.99 -79.59
C GLN A 239 19.11 5.92 -80.65
N ARG A 240 18.01 5.14 -80.53
CA ARG A 240 17.64 4.11 -81.52
C ARG A 240 17.20 4.68 -82.87
N VAL A 241 16.55 5.84 -82.88
CA VAL A 241 15.93 6.43 -84.08
C VAL A 241 16.90 7.35 -84.83
N LEU A 242 17.84 7.98 -84.12
CA LEU A 242 18.76 8.99 -84.68
C LEU A 242 19.58 8.47 -85.88
N PRO A 243 20.17 7.25 -85.85
CA PRO A 243 20.85 6.69 -87.02
C PRO A 243 19.91 6.43 -88.21
N LYS A 244 18.66 6.03 -87.95
CA LYS A 244 17.66 5.80 -89.00
C LYS A 244 17.23 7.11 -89.67
N LEU A 245 17.09 8.18 -88.89
CA LEU A 245 16.80 9.51 -89.41
C LEU A 245 17.97 10.07 -90.23
N ALA A 246 19.21 9.85 -89.79
CA ALA A 246 20.40 10.19 -90.56
C ALA A 246 20.41 9.43 -91.90
N ARG A 247 20.23 8.11 -91.86
CA ARG A 247 20.19 7.29 -93.08
C ARG A 247 19.04 7.68 -94.01
N ARG A 248 17.88 8.03 -93.47
CA ARG A 248 16.76 8.54 -94.25
C ARG A 248 17.15 9.83 -94.98
N ARG A 249 17.78 10.79 -94.30
CA ARG A 249 18.24 12.05 -94.94
C ARG A 249 19.24 11.78 -96.06
N GLU A 250 20.20 10.88 -95.84
CA GLU A 250 21.14 10.45 -96.88
C GLU A 250 20.41 9.88 -98.11
N LEU A 251 19.47 8.95 -97.90
CA LEU A 251 18.70 8.35 -98.99
C LEU A 251 17.83 9.38 -99.75
N TYR A 252 17.26 10.37 -99.05
CA TYR A 252 16.52 11.45 -99.73
C TYR A 252 17.44 12.33 -100.56
N GLN A 253 18.67 12.62 -100.10
CA GLN A 253 19.67 13.34 -100.88
C GLN A 253 20.15 12.53 -102.10
N GLU A 254 20.38 11.22 -101.93
CA GLU A 254 20.68 10.31 -103.04
C GLU A 254 19.55 10.29 -104.08
N LEU A 255 18.29 10.28 -103.63
CA LEU A 255 17.12 10.30 -104.50
C LEU A 255 16.96 11.64 -105.24
N GLU A 256 17.21 12.77 -104.58
CA GLU A 256 17.24 14.10 -105.22
C GLU A 256 18.34 14.19 -106.29
N LEU A 257 19.52 13.61 -106.04
CA LEU A 257 20.62 13.57 -107.02
C LEU A 257 20.30 12.73 -108.26
N LEU A 258 19.42 11.73 -108.12
CA LEU A 258 18.95 10.86 -109.19
C LEU A 258 17.77 11.49 -109.98
N SER A 259 17.52 12.81 -109.87
CA SER A 259 16.41 13.52 -110.53
C SER A 259 16.11 13.08 -111.99
N ASP A 260 14.85 13.24 -112.42
CA ASP A 260 14.30 12.99 -113.77
C ASP A 260 14.92 11.79 -114.51
N VAL A 261 14.93 10.63 -113.85
CA VAL A 261 15.08 9.37 -114.56
C VAL A 261 13.85 9.18 -115.45
N ILE A 262 14.05 9.35 -116.76
CA ILE A 262 13.03 9.01 -117.75
C ILE A 262 12.82 7.50 -117.66
N VAL A 263 11.66 7.09 -117.14
CA VAL A 263 11.25 5.68 -117.15
C VAL A 263 11.08 5.27 -118.61
N LEU A 264 12.04 4.51 -119.12
CA LEU A 264 11.99 4.02 -120.50
C LEU A 264 10.88 2.96 -120.60
N PRO A 265 10.07 2.97 -121.68
CA PRO A 265 9.10 1.91 -121.93
C PRO A 265 9.76 0.53 -121.95
N ASP A 266 9.05 -0.51 -121.52
CA ASP A 266 9.59 -1.88 -121.46
C ASP A 266 10.12 -2.38 -122.82
N ASP A 267 9.55 -1.88 -123.92
CA ASP A 267 9.95 -2.20 -125.30
C ASP A 267 11.09 -1.30 -125.85
N PHE A 268 11.66 -0.40 -125.04
CA PHE A 268 12.68 0.56 -125.47
C PHE A 268 13.92 -0.14 -126.04
N THR A 269 14.37 -1.23 -125.42
CA THR A 269 15.55 -1.98 -125.86
C THR A 269 15.33 -2.53 -127.28
N ASP A 270 14.17 -3.13 -127.53
CA ASP A 270 13.81 -3.71 -128.82
C ASP A 270 13.63 -2.62 -129.89
N ARG A 271 12.96 -1.51 -129.54
CA ARG A 271 12.81 -0.34 -130.43
C ARG A 271 14.15 0.26 -130.82
N ARG A 272 15.08 0.40 -129.88
CA ARG A 272 16.43 0.91 -130.16
C ARG A 272 17.17 -0.02 -131.10
N GLN A 273 17.15 -1.33 -130.85
CA GLN A 273 17.82 -2.31 -131.71
C GLN A 273 17.26 -2.26 -133.13
N GLN A 274 15.93 -2.22 -133.30
CA GLN A 274 15.29 -2.10 -134.61
C GLN A 274 15.66 -0.78 -135.32
N ALA A 275 15.66 0.34 -134.61
CA ALA A 275 16.02 1.65 -135.18
C ALA A 275 17.49 1.72 -135.63
N VAL A 276 18.41 1.12 -134.85
CA VAL A 276 19.83 1.03 -135.22
C VAL A 276 20.01 0.15 -136.46
N HIS A 277 19.36 -1.01 -136.50
CA HIS A 277 19.41 -1.89 -137.68
C HIS A 277 18.85 -1.20 -138.93
N ALA A 278 17.74 -0.45 -138.80
CA ALA A 278 17.17 0.32 -139.89
C ALA A 278 18.11 1.43 -140.39
N LEU A 279 18.82 2.10 -139.48
CA LEU A 279 19.80 3.13 -139.81
C LEU A 279 21.02 2.55 -140.53
N GLU A 280 21.56 1.43 -140.07
CA GLU A 280 22.65 0.70 -140.74
C GLU A 280 22.22 0.25 -142.15
N THR A 281 21.00 -0.28 -142.28
CA THR A 281 20.44 -0.69 -143.57
C THR A 281 20.29 0.51 -144.51
N ALA A 282 19.80 1.65 -144.01
CA ALA A 282 19.68 2.88 -144.78
C ALA A 282 21.03 3.45 -145.21
N GLN A 283 22.06 3.40 -144.34
CA GLN A 283 23.42 3.81 -144.67
C GLN A 283 24.05 2.93 -145.75
N VAL A 284 23.80 1.61 -145.74
CA VAL A 284 24.24 0.69 -146.80
C VAL A 284 23.55 1.00 -148.14
N ILE A 285 22.27 1.38 -148.12
CA ILE A 285 21.53 1.78 -149.34
C ILE A 285 22.08 3.10 -149.89
N VAL A 286 22.32 4.11 -149.04
CA VAL A 286 22.91 5.40 -149.45
C VAL A 286 24.32 5.21 -150.00
N GLY A 287 25.14 4.34 -149.40
CA GLY A 287 26.48 4.00 -149.91
C GLY A 287 26.49 3.25 -151.26
N LYS A 288 25.38 2.58 -151.63
CA LYS A 288 25.21 1.95 -152.95
C LYS A 288 24.57 2.87 -154.00
N ALA A 289 23.95 3.97 -153.60
CA ALA A 289 23.26 4.92 -154.47
C ALA A 289 24.13 6.10 -154.96
N THR A 290 25.37 6.24 -154.47
CA THR A 290 26.37 7.21 -154.96
C THR A 290 27.32 6.58 -155.99
N PRO A 291 27.20 6.90 -157.30
CA PRO A 291 28.19 6.53 -158.31
C PRO A 291 29.46 7.38 -158.19
N ARG A 292 30.59 6.74 -158.50
CA ARG A 292 31.97 7.31 -158.52
C ARG A 292 32.10 8.62 -159.27
#